data_AF-A0A4Z1KKU4-F1
#
_entry.id   AF-A0A4Z1KKU4-F1
#
_cell.length_a   1.000
_cell.length_b   1.000
_cell.length_c   1.000
_cell.angle_alpha   90.00
_cell.angle_beta   90.00
_cell.angle_gamma   90.00
#
_symmetry.space_group_name_H-M   'P 1'
#
loop_
_entity.id
_entity.type
_entity.pdbx_description
1 polymer ?
#
loop_
_entity_poly.entity_id
_entity_poly.type
_entity_poly.pdbx_seq_one_letter_code
_entity_poly.pdbx_strand_id
1 'polypeptide(L)'
;MSSTCTTTSTATRKPYHGSCHCGLIRFVIFMSLPPPVIEATPSAKTTVRLRKCNCTTCHKMGLFHIRLPDSPNDFMLLSPTGMPHEQGGWQDQGMRDYQCFDKERDWWFCGICGVRPFATGLKFHNGEMRKVNLKELGVSEVNGEEVEEGEREV
;
A
#
# COMPACT_ATOMS: atom_id res chain seq x y z
N MET A 1 30.32 -21.86 21.60
CA MET A 1 29.17 -22.61 21.06
C MET A 1 28.25 -21.60 20.40
N SER A 2 28.33 -21.44 19.07
CA SER A 2 27.49 -20.49 18.33
C SER A 2 26.50 -21.31 17.50
N SER A 3 25.26 -21.40 17.97
CA SER A 3 24.18 -22.08 17.25
C SER A 3 23.66 -21.15 16.16
N THR A 4 24.01 -21.44 14.91
CA THR A 4 23.34 -20.87 13.74
C THR A 4 21.99 -21.55 13.55
N CYS A 5 20.92 -20.90 14.00
CA CYS A 5 19.55 -21.31 13.67
C CYS A 5 19.23 -20.78 12.26
N THR A 6 19.50 -21.60 11.24
CA THR A 6 19.08 -21.28 9.86
C THR A 6 17.66 -21.80 9.66
N THR A 7 16.69 -21.03 10.12
CA THR A 7 15.30 -21.23 9.70
C THR A 7 15.17 -20.64 8.30
N THR A 8 15.26 -21.48 7.27
CA THR A 8 14.95 -21.10 5.88
C THR A 8 13.44 -20.84 5.79
N SER A 9 13.02 -19.62 6.16
CA SER A 9 11.64 -19.16 6.01
C SER A 9 11.31 -19.07 4.51
N THR A 10 10.51 -19.99 4.00
CA THR A 10 9.98 -19.93 2.64
C THR A 10 9.17 -18.65 2.46
N ALA A 11 9.54 -17.83 1.47
CA ALA A 11 8.84 -16.59 1.15
C ALA A 11 7.37 -16.88 0.81
N THR A 12 6.44 -16.42 1.65
CA THR A 12 5.01 -16.69 1.52
C THR A 12 4.26 -15.38 1.32
N ARG A 13 3.43 -15.30 0.27
CA ARG A 13 2.56 -14.15 0.01
C ARG A 13 1.48 -14.08 1.08
N LYS A 14 1.43 -12.97 1.82
CA LYS A 14 0.46 -12.74 2.90
C LYS A 14 -0.13 -11.33 2.79
N PRO A 15 -1.36 -11.11 3.29
CA PRO A 15 -1.89 -9.76 3.46
C PRO A 15 -1.21 -9.05 4.64
N TYR A 16 -0.97 -7.76 4.48
CA TYR A 16 -0.47 -6.86 5.51
C TYR A 16 -1.34 -5.61 5.55
N HIS A 17 -1.88 -5.33 6.72
CA HIS A 17 -2.74 -4.19 6.96
C HIS A 17 -1.91 -2.93 7.20
N GLY A 18 -2.35 -1.84 6.60
CA GLY A 18 -1.80 -0.51 6.85
C GLY A 18 -2.91 0.49 7.12
N SER A 19 -2.59 1.50 7.91
CA SER A 19 -3.49 2.63 8.15
C SER A 19 -2.71 3.92 8.38
N CYS A 20 -3.40 5.06 8.23
CA CYS A 20 -2.95 6.30 8.86
C CYS A 20 -3.17 6.22 10.39
N HIS A 21 -2.63 7.20 11.12
CA HIS A 21 -2.69 7.22 12.58
C HIS A 21 -4.12 7.26 13.13
N CYS A 22 -5.01 8.06 12.51
CA CYS A 22 -6.40 8.18 12.96
C CYS A 22 -7.35 7.14 12.35
N GLY A 23 -6.85 6.25 11.48
CA GLY A 23 -7.67 5.21 10.84
C GLY A 23 -8.55 5.68 9.67
N LEU A 24 -8.49 6.95 9.25
CA LEU A 24 -9.22 7.43 8.05
C LEU A 24 -8.77 6.68 6.79
N ILE A 25 -7.46 6.56 6.58
CA ILE A 25 -6.90 5.82 5.45
C ILE A 25 -6.56 4.43 5.93
N ARG A 26 -7.07 3.41 5.23
CA ARG A 26 -6.85 2.01 5.54
C ARG A 26 -6.67 1.24 4.26
N PHE A 27 -5.73 0.32 4.23
CA PHE A 27 -5.40 -0.44 3.04
C PHE A 27 -4.84 -1.80 3.42
N VAL A 28 -4.84 -2.70 2.46
CA VAL A 28 -4.12 -3.97 2.54
C VAL A 28 -3.12 -4.04 1.39
N ILE A 29 -1.92 -4.53 1.69
CA ILE A 29 -0.96 -4.95 0.67
C ILE A 29 -0.71 -6.44 0.76
N PHE A 30 -0.46 -7.06 -0.37
CA PHE A 30 -0.04 -8.45 -0.42
C PHE A 30 1.43 -8.52 -0.84
N MET A 31 2.25 -9.18 -0.02
CA MET A 31 3.67 -9.33 -0.34
C MET A 31 4.26 -10.59 0.26
N SER A 32 5.34 -11.08 -0.34
CA SER A 32 6.10 -12.21 0.17
C SER A 32 7.31 -11.72 0.97
N LEU A 33 7.38 -12.12 2.24
CA LEU A 33 8.54 -11.87 3.11
C LEU A 33 9.14 -13.19 3.61
N PRO A 34 10.48 -13.31 3.70
CA PRO A 34 11.48 -12.35 3.20
C PRO A 34 11.38 -12.18 1.66
N PRO A 35 11.89 -11.08 1.08
CA PRO A 35 11.84 -10.86 -0.36
C PRO A 35 12.47 -12.06 -1.11
N PRO A 36 11.81 -12.65 -2.12
CA PRO A 36 12.30 -13.86 -2.78
C PRO A 36 13.61 -13.64 -3.54
N VAL A 37 13.86 -12.41 -3.99
CA VAL A 37 15.14 -11.98 -4.58
C VAL A 37 15.69 -10.83 -3.74
N ILE A 38 16.92 -10.99 -3.25
CA ILE A 38 17.65 -9.98 -2.45
C ILE A 38 18.91 -9.60 -3.22
N GLU A 39 18.81 -8.56 -4.03
CA GLU A 39 19.90 -8.01 -4.84
C GLU A 39 19.89 -6.48 -4.74
N ALA A 40 21.00 -5.83 -5.14
CA ALA A 40 21.10 -4.37 -5.08
C ALA A 40 20.11 -3.66 -6.03
N THR A 41 19.85 -4.26 -7.20
CA THR A 41 19.03 -3.67 -8.27
C THR A 41 18.12 -4.71 -8.93
N PRO A 42 17.18 -5.30 -8.20
CA PRO A 42 16.31 -6.33 -8.75
C PRO A 42 15.30 -5.72 -9.74
N SER A 43 14.87 -6.53 -10.71
CA SER A 43 13.83 -6.13 -11.66
C SER A 43 12.53 -5.79 -10.93
N ALA A 44 11.85 -4.73 -11.41
CA ALA A 44 10.70 -4.15 -10.74
C ALA A 44 9.54 -5.12 -10.48
N LYS A 45 9.43 -6.17 -11.29
CA LYS A 45 8.35 -7.16 -11.28
C LYS A 45 8.72 -8.47 -10.57
N THR A 46 9.93 -8.58 -9.99
CA THR A 46 10.45 -9.88 -9.51
C THR A 46 10.39 -10.06 -8.00
N THR A 47 10.44 -8.97 -7.23
CA THR A 47 10.52 -9.03 -5.77
C THR A 47 9.99 -7.74 -5.16
N VAL A 48 9.52 -7.83 -3.91
CA VAL A 48 9.19 -6.63 -3.14
C VAL A 48 10.47 -5.85 -2.87
N ARG A 49 10.43 -4.54 -3.13
CA ARG A 49 11.60 -3.66 -2.92
C ARG A 49 11.35 -2.75 -1.74
N LEU A 50 12.16 -2.94 -0.70
CA LEU A 50 12.24 -2.10 0.48
C LEU A 50 13.39 -1.13 0.31
N ARG A 51 13.13 0.18 0.18
CA ARG A 51 14.19 1.15 -0.13
C ARG A 51 13.97 2.53 0.48
N LYS A 52 15.08 3.20 0.83
CA LYS A 52 15.11 4.66 1.05
C LYS A 52 15.50 5.35 -0.26
N CYS A 53 14.70 6.33 -0.65
CA CYS A 53 15.01 7.22 -1.76
C CYS A 53 15.65 8.50 -1.21
N ASN A 54 16.68 9.00 -1.88
CA ASN A 54 17.43 10.20 -1.48
C ASN A 54 16.98 11.48 -2.20
N CYS A 55 15.92 11.44 -3.02
CA CYS A 55 15.38 12.67 -3.58
C CYS A 55 14.83 13.59 -2.48
N THR A 56 14.80 14.89 -2.74
CA THR A 56 14.44 15.92 -1.75
C THR A 56 13.12 15.63 -1.03
N THR A 57 12.08 15.22 -1.76
CA THR A 57 10.76 14.92 -1.18
C THR A 57 10.83 13.72 -0.23
N CYS A 58 11.36 12.57 -0.69
CA CYS A 58 11.45 11.35 0.09
C CYS A 58 12.33 11.53 1.33
N HIS A 59 13.45 12.23 1.18
CA HIS A 59 14.38 12.48 2.27
C HIS A 59 13.76 13.39 3.34
N LYS A 60 13.14 14.51 2.95
CA LYS A 60 12.50 15.44 3.89
C LYS A 60 11.29 14.83 4.60
N MET A 61 10.57 13.94 3.92
CA MET A 61 9.42 13.24 4.49
C MET A 61 9.81 11.98 5.28
N GLY A 62 11.10 11.60 5.32
CA GLY A 62 11.57 10.43 6.05
C GLY A 62 11.01 9.10 5.52
N LEU A 63 10.68 9.00 4.24
CA LEU A 63 9.92 7.86 3.71
C LEU A 63 10.79 6.62 3.52
N PHE A 64 10.25 5.48 3.98
CA PHE A 64 10.75 4.15 3.69
C PHE A 64 9.77 3.46 2.73
N HIS A 65 10.17 3.32 1.47
CA HIS A 65 9.26 2.83 0.43
C HIS A 65 9.19 1.32 0.40
N ILE A 66 7.96 0.82 0.29
CA ILE A 66 7.65 -0.52 -0.21
C ILE A 66 7.20 -0.35 -1.66
N ARG A 67 7.80 -1.09 -2.58
CA ARG A 67 7.35 -1.18 -3.98
C ARG A 67 6.97 -2.61 -4.28
N LEU A 68 5.69 -2.84 -4.51
CA LEU A 68 5.14 -4.13 -4.85
C LEU A 68 5.52 -4.50 -6.30
N PRO A 69 5.73 -5.78 -6.61
CA PRO A 69 5.95 -6.25 -7.98
C PRO A 69 4.76 -5.97 -8.90
N ASP A 70 3.54 -6.15 -8.38
CA ASP A 70 2.28 -5.99 -9.09
C ASP A 70 1.30 -5.12 -8.29
N SER A 71 1.63 -3.84 -8.11
CA SER A 71 0.83 -2.92 -7.30
C SER A 71 -0.68 -2.93 -7.61
N PRO A 72 -1.15 -2.98 -8.87
CA PRO A 72 -2.59 -3.03 -9.15
C PRO A 72 -3.33 -4.24 -8.56
N ASN A 73 -2.66 -5.38 -8.40
CA ASN A 73 -3.27 -6.60 -7.84
C ASN A 73 -2.85 -6.86 -6.39
N ASP A 74 -1.78 -6.22 -5.92
CA ASP A 74 -1.22 -6.40 -4.59
C ASP A 74 -1.53 -5.24 -3.62
N PHE A 75 -2.17 -4.15 -4.06
CA PHE A 75 -2.60 -3.04 -3.20
C PHE A 75 -4.10 -2.80 -3.34
N MET A 76 -4.80 -2.70 -2.20
CA MET A 76 -6.23 -2.36 -2.16
C MET A 76 -6.47 -1.30 -1.09
N LEU A 77 -7.20 -0.24 -1.46
CA LEU A 77 -7.63 0.79 -0.51
C LEU A 77 -8.95 0.36 0.11
N LEU A 78 -8.99 0.23 1.43
CA LEU A 78 -10.18 -0.19 2.16
C LEU A 78 -11.02 1.00 2.64
N SER A 79 -10.37 2.14 2.86
CA SER A 79 -11.01 3.41 3.20
C SER A 79 -10.03 4.55 2.90
N PRO A 80 -10.48 5.70 2.36
CA PRO A 80 -11.84 5.96 1.83
C PRO A 80 -12.17 5.13 0.58
N THR A 81 -13.45 5.11 0.20
CA THR A 81 -13.95 4.41 -1.00
C THR A 81 -14.14 5.36 -2.19
N GLY A 82 -14.51 4.82 -3.36
CA GLY A 82 -14.66 5.58 -4.59
C GLY A 82 -13.31 5.93 -5.23
N MET A 83 -13.33 6.76 -6.27
CA MET A 83 -12.11 7.15 -6.99
C MET A 83 -11.64 8.55 -6.58
N PRO A 84 -10.32 8.83 -6.65
CA PRO A 84 -9.84 10.19 -6.45
C PRO A 84 -10.39 11.12 -7.54
N HIS A 85 -10.65 12.38 -7.18
CA HIS A 85 -11.19 13.43 -8.06
C HIS A 85 -12.65 13.28 -8.51
N GLU A 86 -13.36 12.25 -8.06
CA GLU A 86 -14.80 12.12 -8.25
C GLU A 86 -15.57 12.71 -7.06
N GLN A 87 -16.82 13.12 -7.29
CA GLN A 87 -17.71 13.58 -6.23
C GLN A 87 -18.01 12.42 -5.25
N GLY A 88 -17.82 12.65 -3.96
CA GLY A 88 -17.88 11.62 -2.93
C GLY A 88 -16.63 10.74 -2.86
N GLY A 89 -15.59 11.02 -3.66
CA GLY A 89 -14.34 10.28 -3.69
C GLY A 89 -13.39 10.59 -2.52
N TRP A 90 -12.12 10.23 -2.69
CA TRP A 90 -11.13 10.27 -1.60
C TRP A 90 -10.98 11.66 -0.96
N GLN A 91 -10.98 12.72 -1.75
CA GLN A 91 -10.83 14.09 -1.26
C GLN A 91 -12.03 14.56 -0.44
N ASP A 92 -13.24 14.21 -0.87
CA ASP A 92 -14.47 14.54 -0.14
C ASP A 92 -14.55 13.77 1.18
N GLN A 93 -13.92 12.59 1.22
CA GLN A 93 -13.77 11.76 2.42
C GLN A 93 -12.51 12.09 3.26
N GLY A 94 -11.85 13.23 3.01
CA GLY A 94 -10.81 13.76 3.89
C GLY A 94 -9.37 13.37 3.55
N MET A 95 -9.11 12.69 2.43
CA MET A 95 -7.76 12.61 1.88
C MET A 95 -7.37 13.93 1.19
N ARG A 96 -6.06 14.17 1.12
CA ARG A 96 -5.45 15.29 0.42
C ARG A 96 -4.26 14.76 -0.37
N ASP A 97 -3.88 15.45 -1.43
CA ASP A 97 -2.70 15.13 -2.21
C ASP A 97 -1.69 16.27 -2.17
N TYR A 98 -0.43 15.90 -2.38
CA TYR A 98 0.66 16.83 -2.63
C TYR A 98 1.37 16.37 -3.89
N GLN A 99 1.61 17.28 -4.83
CA GLN A 99 2.40 17.03 -6.03
C GLN A 99 3.73 17.78 -5.93
N CYS A 100 4.84 17.11 -6.27
CA CYS A 100 6.18 17.71 -6.27
C CYS A 100 6.81 17.70 -7.66
N PHE A 101 7.70 18.67 -7.93
CA PHE A 101 8.50 18.77 -9.17
C PHE A 101 7.62 18.71 -10.42
N ASP A 102 7.89 17.77 -11.33
CA ASP A 102 7.19 17.53 -12.60
C ASP A 102 5.72 17.13 -12.43
N LYS A 103 5.25 17.14 -11.18
CA LYS A 103 3.91 16.78 -10.72
C LYS A 103 3.54 15.33 -10.97
N GLU A 104 4.49 14.50 -11.41
CA GLU A 104 4.37 13.07 -11.78
C GLU A 104 3.89 12.10 -10.70
N ARG A 105 3.70 12.55 -9.45
CA ARG A 105 3.29 11.68 -8.36
C ARG A 105 2.31 12.40 -7.43
N ASP A 106 1.20 11.74 -7.18
CA ASP A 106 0.24 12.15 -6.17
C ASP A 106 0.64 11.51 -4.83
N TRP A 107 1.15 12.36 -3.94
CA TRP A 107 1.48 11.97 -2.58
C TRP A 107 0.24 12.12 -1.71
N TRP A 108 -0.55 11.06 -1.64
CA TRP A 108 -1.77 11.03 -0.84
C TRP A 108 -1.48 11.03 0.66
N PHE A 109 -2.23 11.83 1.41
CA PHE A 109 -2.13 11.94 2.85
C PHE A 109 -3.47 12.16 3.51
N CYS A 110 -3.54 11.80 4.80
CA CYS A 110 -4.70 12.02 5.61
C CYS A 110 -4.80 13.51 6.00
N GLY A 111 -5.91 14.17 5.66
CA GLY A 111 -6.15 15.57 6.02
C GLY A 111 -6.30 15.81 7.53
N ILE A 112 -6.50 14.75 8.32
CA ILE A 112 -6.67 14.81 9.79
C ILE A 112 -5.33 14.66 10.51
N CYS A 113 -4.58 13.58 10.23
CA CYS A 113 -3.35 13.26 10.97
C CYS A 113 -2.04 13.49 10.18
N GLY A 114 -2.12 13.90 8.90
CA GLY A 114 -0.95 14.23 8.08
C GLY A 114 -0.09 13.04 7.63
N VAL A 115 -0.45 11.81 7.99
CA VAL A 115 0.26 10.59 7.56
C VAL A 115 0.10 10.35 6.06
N ARG A 116 1.19 9.94 5.40
CA ARG A 116 1.33 9.65 3.97
C ARG A 116 1.54 8.15 3.74
N PRO A 117 0.48 7.33 3.74
CA PRO A 117 0.63 5.87 3.69
C PRO A 117 1.07 5.33 2.34
N PHE A 118 0.72 6.00 1.23
CA PHE A 118 1.06 5.56 -0.12
C PHE A 118 1.15 6.75 -1.08
N ALA A 119 1.65 6.50 -2.29
CA ALA A 119 1.68 7.45 -3.39
C ALA A 119 1.40 6.73 -4.70
N THR A 120 0.71 7.40 -5.62
CA THR A 120 0.38 6.89 -6.96
C THR A 120 1.22 7.60 -8.02
N GLY A 121 1.40 6.97 -9.20
CA GLY A 121 1.95 7.66 -10.36
C GLY A 121 0.90 8.58 -10.99
N LEU A 122 1.33 9.65 -11.66
CA LEU A 122 0.41 10.62 -12.28
C LEU A 122 -0.53 9.91 -13.22
N LYS A 123 -1.80 10.23 -13.04
CA LYS A 123 -2.93 9.59 -13.67
C LYS A 123 -3.12 8.17 -13.17
N PHE A 124 -3.83 8.09 -12.06
CA PHE A 124 -4.58 6.90 -11.67
C PHE A 124 -5.66 6.58 -12.73
N HIS A 125 -5.28 6.44 -14.02
CA HIS A 125 -6.16 6.03 -15.13
C HIS A 125 -6.48 4.54 -15.08
N ASN A 126 -5.65 3.76 -14.38
CA ASN A 126 -5.76 2.31 -14.28
C ASN A 126 -6.13 1.87 -12.86
N GLY A 127 -6.51 2.82 -12.00
CA GLY A 127 -7.23 2.46 -10.80
C GLY A 127 -8.64 2.07 -11.18
N GLU A 128 -9.15 1.01 -10.57
CA GLU A 128 -10.52 0.58 -10.77
C GLU A 128 -11.09 0.17 -9.42
N MET A 129 -12.37 0.47 -9.24
CA MET A 129 -13.15 -0.11 -8.15
C MET A 129 -13.41 -1.58 -8.48
N ARG A 130 -13.10 -2.49 -7.56
CA ARG A 130 -13.41 -3.91 -7.72
C ARG A 130 -14.29 -4.39 -6.59
N LYS A 131 -15.28 -5.21 -6.93
CA LYS A 131 -15.96 -6.07 -5.96
C LYS A 131 -15.06 -7.24 -5.64
N VAL A 132 -14.64 -7.35 -4.39
CA VAL A 132 -13.75 -8.43 -3.93
C VAL A 132 -14.32 -9.09 -2.68
N ASN A 133 -14.15 -10.40 -2.59
CA ASN A 133 -14.31 -11.14 -1.35
C ASN A 133 -12.97 -11.12 -0.59
N LEU A 134 -12.88 -10.29 0.45
CA LEU A 134 -11.65 -10.13 1.22
C LEU A 134 -11.23 -11.42 1.94
N LYS A 135 -12.19 -12.23 2.41
CA LYS A 135 -11.93 -13.48 3.12
C LYS A 135 -11.28 -14.51 2.19
N GLU A 136 -11.74 -14.59 0.95
CA GLU A 136 -11.14 -15.44 -0.10
C GLU A 136 -9.71 -15.00 -0.46
N LEU A 137 -9.40 -13.70 -0.30
CA LEU A 137 -8.05 -13.16 -0.48
C LEU A 137 -7.15 -13.38 0.75
N GLY A 138 -7.65 -14.02 1.80
CA GLY A 138 -6.92 -14.31 3.04
C GLY A 138 -6.92 -13.15 4.03
N VAL A 139 -7.73 -12.12 3.82
CA VAL A 139 -7.92 -11.01 4.75
C VAL A 139 -9.02 -11.37 5.75
N SER A 140 -8.64 -11.63 6.99
CA SER A 140 -9.57 -12.06 8.05
C SER A 140 -10.17 -10.91 8.86
N GLU A 141 -9.51 -9.75 8.89
CA GLU A 141 -9.89 -8.62 9.75
C GLU A 141 -9.72 -7.30 9.00
N VAL A 142 -10.69 -6.40 9.13
CA VAL A 142 -10.57 -5.00 8.73
C VAL A 142 -11.11 -4.16 9.88
N ASN A 143 -10.33 -3.21 10.37
CA ASN A 143 -10.74 -2.31 11.46
C ASN A 143 -10.78 -2.88 12.87
N GLY A 144 -10.17 -4.03 13.16
CA GLY A 144 -10.43 -4.71 14.44
C GLY A 144 -11.64 -5.63 14.37
N GLU A 145 -12.33 -5.66 13.23
CA GLU A 145 -13.57 -6.40 13.01
C GLU A 145 -13.31 -7.53 12.01
N GLU A 146 -13.92 -8.69 12.26
CA GLU A 146 -13.84 -9.82 11.36
C GLU A 146 -14.52 -9.48 10.03
N VAL A 147 -13.89 -9.87 8.93
CA VAL A 147 -14.44 -9.62 7.59
C VAL A 147 -15.69 -10.47 7.42
N GLU A 148 -16.83 -9.80 7.24
CA GLU A 148 -18.10 -10.45 6.90
C GLU A 148 -18.00 -11.21 5.56
N GLU A 149 -18.81 -12.25 5.40
CA GLU A 149 -18.90 -12.96 4.14
C GLU A 149 -19.62 -12.10 3.10
N GLY A 150 -18.95 -11.87 1.96
CA GLY A 150 -19.53 -11.14 0.84
C GLY A 150 -18.50 -10.36 0.03
N GLU A 151 -18.97 -9.81 -1.08
CA GLU A 151 -18.20 -8.88 -1.89
C GLU A 151 -18.34 -7.46 -1.36
N ARG A 152 -17.25 -6.72 -1.34
CA ARG A 152 -17.24 -5.27 -1.11
C ARG A 152 -16.46 -4.54 -2.19
N GLU A 153 -16.85 -3.30 -2.46
CA GLU A 153 -16.11 -2.43 -3.36
C GLU A 153 -14.87 -1.85 -2.64
N VAL A 154 -13.73 -1.99 -3.29
CA VAL A 154 -12.40 -1.48 -2.87
C VAL A 154 -11.67 -0.87 -4.06
#